data_AF-A0A7H0H497-F1
#
_entry.id   AF-A0A7H0H497-F1
#
_cell.length_a   1.000
_cell.length_b   1.000
_cell.length_c   1.000
_cell.angle_alpha   90.00
_cell.angle_beta   90.00
_cell.angle_gamma   90.00
#
_symmetry.space_group_name_H-M   'P 1'
#
loop_
_entity.id
_entity.type
_entity.pdbx_description
1 polymer ?
#
loop_
_entity_poly.entity_id
_entity_poly.type
_entity_poly.pdbx_seq_one_letter_code
_entity_poly.pdbx_strand_id
1 'polypeptide(L)'
;MSSRLAAVEFWDREIGLWVKGNHRLHPDLERWRATYSGRGAGTVDMTVMPEPYIGSLAGSATPALVMLGLNPGAPAPAFQSMDGIYTQRVRETSYSNWASSGPYTDATWQQAHGRNRYHHNRLAFARRLHNDDTIQNHDLLYIELYPFHSKAVTAAITPPPTCSPGSSSIPSASSRLHLSSPSASPGFGPPHASDSATGTNCQSIGQPPAAQPTCSR
;
A
#
# COMPACT_ATOMS: atom_id res chain seq x y z
N MET A 1 -24.71 16.59 0.33
CA MET A 1 -23.54 16.16 -0.46
C MET A 1 -23.25 14.70 -0.13
N SER A 2 -23.12 13.80 -1.11
CA SER A 2 -22.84 12.39 -0.84
C SER A 2 -21.42 12.22 -0.30
N SER A 3 -21.21 11.28 0.64
CA SER A 3 -19.86 10.91 1.13
C SER A 3 -18.94 10.48 0.00
N ARG A 4 -19.46 9.83 -1.05
CA ARG A 4 -18.70 9.44 -2.25
C ARG A 4 -18.21 10.64 -3.04
N LEU A 5 -19.06 11.66 -3.19
CA LEU A 5 -18.69 12.90 -3.89
C LEU A 5 -17.64 13.68 -3.09
N ALA A 6 -17.82 13.80 -1.78
CA ALA A 6 -16.83 14.44 -0.91
C ALA A 6 -15.46 13.73 -0.97
N ALA A 7 -15.45 12.38 -1.04
CA ALA A 7 -14.23 11.62 -1.21
C ALA A 7 -13.58 11.86 -2.59
N VAL A 8 -14.37 11.90 -3.67
CA VAL A 8 -13.87 12.22 -5.01
C VAL A 8 -13.24 13.60 -5.04
N GLU A 9 -13.92 14.63 -4.55
CA GLU A 9 -13.40 16.00 -4.53
C GLU A 9 -12.15 16.15 -3.66
N PHE A 10 -12.10 15.45 -2.53
CA PHE A 10 -10.91 15.38 -1.70
C PHE A 10 -9.73 14.83 -2.50
N TRP A 11 -9.89 13.66 -3.15
CA TRP A 11 -8.81 13.02 -3.88
C TRP A 11 -8.40 13.77 -5.15
N ASP A 12 -9.36 14.33 -5.88
CA ASP A 12 -9.08 15.19 -7.04
C ASP A 12 -8.24 16.41 -6.65
N ARG A 13 -8.55 17.02 -5.49
CA ARG A 13 -7.74 18.13 -4.98
C ARG A 13 -6.35 17.68 -4.56
N GLU A 14 -6.23 16.66 -3.70
CA GLU A 14 -4.94 16.27 -3.14
C GLU A 14 -3.99 15.71 -4.21
N ILE A 15 -4.48 14.86 -5.11
CA ILE A 15 -3.67 14.34 -6.22
C ILE A 15 -3.44 15.44 -7.25
N GLY A 16 -4.42 16.30 -7.51
CA GLY A 16 -4.24 17.48 -8.36
C GLY A 16 -3.12 18.43 -7.89
N LEU A 17 -2.94 18.57 -6.58
CA LEU A 17 -1.79 19.29 -6.00
C LEU A 17 -0.48 18.51 -6.18
N TRP A 18 -0.50 17.20 -5.91
CA TRP A 18 0.66 16.34 -6.05
C TRP A 18 1.22 16.34 -7.47
N VAL A 19 0.36 16.16 -8.49
CA VAL A 19 0.79 16.12 -9.90
C VAL A 19 1.34 17.46 -10.39
N LYS A 20 1.04 18.57 -9.70
CA LYS A 20 1.59 19.91 -9.95
C LYS A 20 2.89 20.19 -9.18
N GLY A 21 3.42 19.20 -8.46
CA GLY A 21 4.68 19.28 -7.72
C GLY A 21 4.53 19.69 -6.26
N ASN A 22 3.30 19.87 -5.75
CA ASN A 22 3.09 20.07 -4.32
C ASN A 22 3.00 18.72 -3.59
N HIS A 23 4.13 18.24 -3.09
CA HIS A 23 4.24 16.96 -2.41
C HIS A 23 3.92 17.02 -0.90
N ARG A 24 3.48 18.18 -0.39
CA ARG A 24 3.00 18.28 0.99
C ARG A 24 1.62 17.63 1.09
N LEU A 25 1.54 16.54 1.84
CA LEU A 25 0.28 15.84 2.09
C LEU A 25 -0.63 16.64 3.02
N HIS A 26 -1.95 16.52 2.80
CA HIS A 26 -2.95 16.88 3.80
C HIS A 26 -2.66 16.15 5.13
N PRO A 27 -2.90 16.76 6.31
CA PRO A 27 -2.63 16.11 7.60
C PRO A 27 -3.27 14.73 7.78
N ASP A 28 -4.46 14.51 7.23
CA ASP A 28 -5.10 13.18 7.24
C ASP A 28 -4.37 12.16 6.37
N LEU A 29 -3.83 12.58 5.23
CA LEU A 29 -3.01 11.72 4.37
C LEU A 29 -1.65 11.44 4.99
N GLU A 30 -1.06 12.40 5.69
CA GLU A 30 0.17 12.18 6.45
C GLU A 30 -0.06 11.15 7.57
N ARG A 31 -1.16 11.28 8.31
CA ARG A 31 -1.58 10.30 9.32
C ARG A 31 -1.82 8.92 8.72
N TRP A 32 -2.50 8.84 7.58
CA TRP A 32 -2.72 7.57 6.89
C TRP A 32 -1.41 6.98 6.38
N ARG A 33 -0.53 7.77 5.74
CA ARG A 33 0.81 7.33 5.31
C ARG A 33 1.61 6.74 6.48
N ALA A 34 1.56 7.41 7.62
CA ALA A 34 2.27 7.03 8.84
C ALA A 34 1.77 5.73 9.49
N THR A 35 0.63 5.16 9.06
CA THR A 35 0.19 3.84 9.56
C THR A 35 1.12 2.72 9.15
N TYR A 36 1.97 2.95 8.15
CA TYR A 36 2.90 1.96 7.61
C TYR A 36 4.32 2.54 7.56
N SER A 37 5.30 1.74 7.97
CA SER A 37 6.72 2.11 8.00
C SER A 37 7.60 0.92 7.67
N GLY A 38 7.41 0.36 6.48
CA GLY A 38 8.26 -0.70 5.95
C GLY A 38 9.69 -0.24 5.65
N ARG A 39 10.58 -1.21 5.41
CA ARG A 39 12.01 -0.98 5.12
C ARG A 39 12.42 -1.76 3.88
N GLY A 40 13.46 -1.30 3.18
CA GLY A 40 13.95 -1.95 1.97
C GLY A 40 12.85 -2.01 0.92
N ALA A 41 12.42 -3.22 0.53
CA ALA A 41 11.32 -3.38 -0.41
C ALA A 41 9.98 -2.81 0.10
N GLY A 42 9.78 -2.66 1.41
CA GLY A 42 8.59 -2.04 1.99
C GLY A 42 8.72 -0.54 2.26
N THR A 43 9.80 0.11 1.85
CA THR A 43 9.87 1.57 1.93
C THR A 43 8.82 2.18 1.03
N VAL A 44 8.02 3.09 1.60
CA VAL A 44 7.00 3.84 0.87
C VAL A 44 7.66 4.71 -0.20
N ASP A 45 7.24 4.53 -1.45
CA ASP A 45 7.72 5.29 -2.58
C ASP A 45 6.86 6.54 -2.77
N MET A 46 7.41 7.69 -2.34
CA MET A 46 6.76 9.00 -2.48
C MET A 46 7.04 9.66 -3.83
N THR A 47 7.77 9.00 -4.74
CA THR A 47 8.09 9.53 -6.07
C THR A 47 7.00 9.26 -7.11
N VAL A 48 6.01 8.45 -6.75
CA VAL A 48 4.83 8.14 -7.56
C VAL A 48 3.55 8.67 -6.89
N MET A 49 2.54 8.99 -7.70
CA MET A 49 1.28 9.50 -7.17
C MET A 49 0.58 8.45 -6.30
N PRO A 50 -0.09 8.83 -5.20
CA PRO A 50 -0.97 7.92 -4.47
C PRO A 50 -2.16 7.49 -5.33
N GLU A 51 -2.61 6.25 -5.17
CA GLU A 51 -3.74 5.67 -5.90
C GLU A 51 -4.79 5.10 -4.93
N PRO A 52 -5.74 5.92 -4.45
CA PRO A 52 -6.76 5.51 -3.50
C PRO A 52 -7.84 4.57 -4.04
N TYR A 53 -8.15 4.67 -5.34
CA TYR A 53 -9.18 3.85 -5.97
C TYR A 53 -9.06 3.83 -7.50
N ILE A 54 -9.54 2.76 -8.13
CA ILE A 54 -9.71 2.65 -9.59
C ILE A 54 -11.17 2.29 -9.88
N GLY A 55 -11.78 2.93 -10.88
CA GLY A 55 -13.21 2.84 -11.20
C GLY A 55 -14.02 4.07 -10.77
N SER A 56 -15.33 4.03 -11.03
CA SER A 56 -16.22 5.18 -10.80
C SER A 56 -16.75 5.24 -9.36
N LEU A 57 -16.01 5.92 -8.47
CA LEU A 57 -16.37 6.00 -7.03
C LEU A 57 -17.70 6.74 -6.79
N ALA A 58 -17.91 7.88 -7.46
CA ALA A 58 -19.13 8.68 -7.36
C ALA A 58 -20.06 8.52 -8.57
N GLY A 59 -19.95 7.41 -9.31
CA GLY A 59 -20.83 7.09 -10.42
C GLY A 59 -22.30 6.99 -10.00
N SER A 60 -23.19 7.27 -10.95
CA SER A 60 -24.64 7.13 -10.77
C SER A 60 -25.08 5.67 -10.63
N ALA A 61 -24.35 4.75 -11.26
CA ALA A 61 -24.57 3.31 -11.15
C ALA A 61 -23.91 2.71 -9.89
N THR A 62 -24.53 1.66 -9.34
CA THR A 62 -23.91 0.82 -8.32
C THR A 62 -22.84 -0.05 -8.96
N PRO A 63 -21.61 -0.11 -8.42
CA PRO A 63 -20.59 -1.01 -8.94
C PRO A 63 -21.04 -2.47 -8.87
N ALA A 64 -20.76 -3.25 -9.91
CA ALA A 64 -21.06 -4.68 -9.94
C ALA A 64 -20.22 -5.46 -8.92
N LEU A 65 -19.02 -4.96 -8.59
CA LEU A 65 -18.15 -5.54 -7.57
C LEU A 65 -17.27 -4.44 -6.96
N VAL A 66 -17.21 -4.42 -5.63
CA VAL A 66 -16.26 -3.60 -4.87
C VAL A 66 -15.16 -4.50 -4.32
N MET A 67 -13.91 -4.14 -4.56
CA MET A 67 -12.74 -4.89 -4.12
C MET A 67 -11.87 -4.01 -3.24
N LEU A 68 -11.49 -4.55 -2.09
CA LEU A 68 -10.57 -3.91 -1.18
C LEU A 68 -9.16 -4.44 -1.48
N GLY A 69 -8.32 -3.54 -1.97
CA GLY A 69 -6.90 -3.79 -2.20
C GLY A 69 -6.09 -3.47 -0.97
N LEU A 70 -5.15 -4.36 -0.63
CA LEU A 70 -4.02 -3.97 0.22
C LEU A 70 -2.87 -3.65 -0.71
N ASN A 71 -2.78 -2.40 -1.14
CA ASN A 71 -1.52 -1.85 -1.61
C ASN A 71 -0.45 -2.15 -0.55
N PRO A 72 0.71 -2.62 -1.02
CA PRO A 72 1.40 -1.93 -2.08
C PRO A 72 1.62 -2.82 -3.31
N GLY A 73 0.95 -2.49 -4.41
CA GLY A 73 1.45 -2.80 -5.73
C GLY A 73 2.76 -2.06 -5.96
N ALA A 74 3.76 -2.77 -6.52
CA ALA A 74 5.04 -2.18 -6.85
C ALA A 74 4.84 -0.91 -7.70
N PRO A 75 5.53 0.20 -7.38
CA PRO A 75 5.41 1.41 -8.17
C PRO A 75 5.78 1.14 -9.63
N ALA A 76 5.09 1.81 -10.54
CA ALA A 76 5.34 1.80 -11.98
C ALA A 76 5.78 3.20 -12.43
N PRO A 77 7.04 3.61 -12.24
CA PRO A 77 7.48 5.00 -12.43
C PRO A 77 7.21 5.57 -13.82
N ALA A 78 7.33 4.77 -14.88
CA ALA A 78 7.01 5.21 -16.25
C ALA A 78 5.56 5.70 -16.41
N PHE A 79 4.67 5.26 -15.54
CA PHE A 79 3.26 5.62 -15.53
C PHE A 79 2.92 6.61 -14.42
N GLN A 80 3.41 6.39 -13.20
CA GLN A 80 2.92 7.05 -11.99
C GLN A 80 3.86 8.12 -11.40
N SER A 81 5.10 8.22 -11.90
CA SER A 81 6.04 9.25 -11.44
C SER A 81 5.60 10.64 -11.89
N MET A 82 6.27 11.69 -11.43
CA MET A 82 5.98 13.06 -11.85
C MET A 82 5.90 13.24 -13.37
N ASP A 83 6.79 12.62 -14.13
CA ASP A 83 6.77 12.71 -15.60
C ASP A 83 6.08 11.51 -16.26
N GLY A 84 5.38 10.70 -15.44
CA GLY A 84 4.70 9.49 -15.87
C GLY A 84 3.44 9.77 -16.68
N ILE A 85 3.10 8.82 -17.54
CA ILE A 85 1.97 8.90 -18.48
C ILE A 85 0.64 9.18 -17.76
N TYR A 86 0.37 8.50 -16.65
CA TYR A 86 -0.88 8.67 -15.91
C TYR A 86 -0.91 9.98 -15.15
N THR A 87 0.21 10.37 -14.55
CA THR A 87 0.35 11.68 -13.91
C THR A 87 0.09 12.82 -14.89
N GLN A 88 0.58 12.70 -16.13
CA GLN A 88 0.23 13.66 -17.20
C GLN A 88 -1.27 13.69 -17.50
N ARG A 89 -1.92 12.53 -17.68
CA ARG A 89 -3.37 12.46 -17.94
C ARG A 89 -4.21 13.06 -16.81
N VAL A 90 -3.78 12.86 -15.56
CA VAL A 90 -4.43 13.46 -14.39
C VAL A 90 -4.28 14.98 -14.41
N ARG A 91 -3.13 15.54 -14.84
CA ARG A 91 -2.97 17.00 -15.02
C ARG A 91 -3.91 17.57 -16.08
N GLU A 92 -4.13 16.82 -17.16
CA GLU A 92 -4.99 17.23 -18.28
C GLU A 92 -6.48 17.14 -17.93
N THR A 93 -6.84 16.36 -16.91
CA THR A 93 -8.23 16.10 -16.52
C THR A 93 -8.44 16.24 -15.00
N SER A 94 -8.60 15.12 -14.30
CA SER A 94 -8.68 14.98 -12.85
C SER A 94 -8.30 13.54 -12.48
N TYR A 95 -8.07 13.27 -11.19
CA TYR A 95 -7.80 11.90 -10.75
C TYR A 95 -9.01 10.99 -11.01
N SER A 96 -10.21 11.45 -10.68
CA SER A 96 -11.46 10.70 -10.83
C SER A 96 -11.79 10.34 -12.29
N ASN A 97 -11.54 11.27 -13.22
CA ASN A 97 -11.71 11.01 -14.66
C ASN A 97 -10.70 9.97 -15.15
N TRP A 98 -9.44 10.09 -14.74
CA TRP A 98 -8.42 9.10 -15.07
C TRP A 98 -8.74 7.72 -14.45
N ALA A 99 -9.07 7.67 -13.15
CA ALA A 99 -9.33 6.44 -12.42
C ALA A 99 -10.52 5.65 -12.98
N SER A 100 -11.55 6.35 -13.48
CA SER A 100 -12.74 5.73 -14.09
C SER A 100 -12.54 5.25 -15.54
N SER A 101 -11.45 5.65 -16.20
CA SER A 101 -11.17 5.30 -17.61
C SER A 101 -10.74 3.84 -17.82
N GLY A 102 -10.45 3.09 -16.75
CA GLY A 102 -9.84 1.76 -16.82
C GLY A 102 -8.36 1.80 -17.23
N PRO A 103 -7.51 2.60 -16.54
CA PRO A 103 -6.14 2.87 -16.98
C PRO A 103 -5.30 1.59 -17.13
N TYR A 104 -5.48 0.63 -16.23
CA TYR A 104 -4.72 -0.62 -16.20
C TYR A 104 -5.17 -1.69 -17.20
N THR A 105 -6.18 -1.40 -18.01
CA THR A 105 -6.64 -2.27 -19.09
C THR A 105 -6.66 -1.55 -20.45
N ASP A 106 -6.17 -0.32 -20.52
CA ASP A 106 -6.07 0.41 -21.78
C ASP A 106 -4.90 -0.08 -22.66
N ALA A 107 -4.83 0.46 -23.89
CA ALA A 107 -3.79 0.09 -24.85
C ALA A 107 -2.39 0.48 -24.38
N THR A 108 -2.23 1.61 -23.68
CA THR A 108 -0.92 2.12 -23.23
C THR A 108 -0.31 1.21 -22.18
N TRP A 109 -1.10 0.78 -21.19
CA TRP A 109 -0.68 -0.21 -20.21
C TRP A 109 -0.36 -1.55 -20.87
N GLN A 110 -1.26 -2.04 -21.73
CA GLN A 110 -1.11 -3.35 -22.35
C GLN A 110 0.10 -3.41 -23.30
N GLN A 111 0.48 -2.32 -23.95
CA GLN A 111 1.68 -2.26 -24.77
C GLN A 111 2.95 -2.42 -23.93
N ALA A 112 3.00 -1.84 -22.73
CA ALA A 112 4.17 -1.89 -21.85
C ALA A 112 4.26 -3.19 -21.03
N HIS A 113 3.12 -3.70 -20.56
CA HIS A 113 3.07 -4.79 -19.58
C HIS A 113 2.34 -6.05 -20.06
N GLY A 114 1.81 -6.02 -21.29
CA GLY A 114 0.94 -7.06 -21.80
C GLY A 114 -0.43 -7.06 -21.12
N ARG A 115 -1.18 -8.15 -21.34
CA ARG A 115 -2.52 -8.30 -20.79
C ARG A 115 -2.50 -8.30 -19.26
N ASN A 116 -3.20 -7.35 -18.64
CA ASN A 116 -3.35 -7.30 -17.19
C ASN A 116 -4.27 -8.43 -16.68
N ARG A 117 -3.66 -9.57 -16.30
CA ARG A 117 -4.37 -10.77 -15.83
C ARG A 117 -5.19 -10.50 -14.56
N TYR A 118 -4.71 -9.61 -13.70
CA TYR A 118 -5.36 -9.27 -12.42
C TYR A 118 -6.74 -8.62 -12.65
N HIS A 119 -6.83 -7.64 -13.55
CA HIS A 119 -8.11 -7.01 -13.91
C HIS A 119 -9.02 -7.97 -14.68
N HIS A 120 -8.47 -8.74 -15.63
CA HIS A 120 -9.25 -9.69 -16.43
C HIS A 120 -9.92 -10.78 -15.58
N ASN A 121 -9.19 -11.35 -14.62
CA ASN A 121 -9.75 -12.41 -13.77
C ASN A 121 -10.90 -11.90 -12.89
N ARG A 122 -10.83 -10.64 -12.45
CA ARG A 122 -11.88 -10.00 -11.65
C ARG A 122 -13.10 -9.64 -12.47
N LEU A 123 -12.90 -9.15 -13.69
CA LEU A 123 -13.99 -8.96 -14.63
C LEU A 123 -14.71 -10.27 -14.93
N ALA A 124 -13.96 -11.33 -15.23
CA ALA A 124 -14.54 -12.66 -15.45
C ALA A 124 -15.28 -13.18 -14.21
N PHE A 125 -14.73 -12.93 -13.01
CA PHE A 125 -15.40 -13.27 -11.76
C PHE A 125 -16.72 -12.50 -11.58
N ALA A 126 -16.73 -11.18 -11.79
CA ALA A 126 -17.93 -10.36 -11.65
C ALA A 126 -19.03 -10.79 -12.64
N ARG A 127 -18.66 -11.03 -13.90
CA ARG A 127 -19.60 -11.55 -14.92
C ARG A 127 -20.23 -12.86 -14.49
N ARG A 128 -19.42 -13.81 -14.02
CA ARG A 128 -19.91 -15.10 -13.52
C ARG A 128 -20.76 -14.96 -12.25
N LEU A 129 -20.38 -14.07 -11.33
CA LEU A 129 -21.09 -13.84 -10.07
C LEU A 129 -22.53 -13.38 -10.33
N HIS A 130 -22.73 -12.51 -11.33
CA HIS A 130 -24.02 -11.94 -11.68
C HIS A 130 -24.72 -12.66 -12.84
N ASN A 131 -24.06 -13.63 -13.46
CA ASN A 131 -24.48 -14.23 -14.73
C ASN A 131 -24.79 -13.16 -15.81
N ASP A 132 -23.91 -12.18 -15.92
CA ASP A 132 -24.06 -11.00 -16.78
C ASP A 132 -22.75 -10.69 -17.51
N ASP A 133 -22.69 -11.01 -18.80
CA ASP A 133 -21.52 -10.75 -19.65
C ASP A 133 -21.39 -9.29 -20.09
N THR A 134 -22.40 -8.45 -19.82
CA THR A 134 -22.39 -7.03 -20.21
C THR A 134 -21.54 -6.17 -19.26
N ILE A 135 -21.26 -6.65 -18.04
CA ILE A 135 -20.37 -5.99 -17.08
C ILE A 135 -19.01 -5.69 -17.73
N GLN A 136 -18.53 -4.46 -17.60
CA GLN A 136 -17.26 -3.95 -18.10
C GLN A 136 -16.31 -3.61 -16.94
N ASN A 137 -15.05 -3.30 -17.28
CA ASN A 137 -14.04 -2.93 -16.27
C ASN A 137 -14.43 -1.67 -15.47
N HIS A 138 -15.12 -0.71 -16.08
CA HIS A 138 -15.54 0.52 -15.40
C HIS A 138 -16.71 0.33 -14.42
N ASP A 139 -17.38 -0.84 -14.47
CA ASP A 139 -18.42 -1.22 -13.50
C ASP A 139 -17.83 -1.82 -12.22
N LEU A 140 -16.52 -2.03 -12.18
CA LEU A 140 -15.80 -2.53 -11.02
C LEU A 140 -15.16 -1.37 -10.27
N LEU A 141 -15.22 -1.42 -8.94
CA LEU A 141 -14.59 -0.43 -8.07
C LEU A 141 -13.52 -1.10 -7.21
N TYR A 142 -12.31 -0.60 -7.31
CA TYR A 142 -11.16 -1.01 -6.50
C TYR A 142 -10.88 0.10 -5.51
N ILE A 143 -10.83 -0.21 -4.22
CA ILE A 143 -10.50 0.76 -3.16
C ILE A 143 -9.25 0.26 -2.45
N GLU A 144 -8.22 1.08 -2.43
CA GLU A 144 -6.97 0.77 -1.74
C GLU A 144 -7.06 1.16 -0.27
N LEU A 145 -6.83 0.19 0.62
CA LEU A 145 -6.80 0.42 2.07
C LEU A 145 -5.55 1.19 2.52
N TYR A 146 -4.55 1.29 1.65
CA TYR A 146 -3.36 2.12 1.83
C TYR A 146 -2.94 2.70 0.47
N PRO A 147 -3.16 3.99 0.19
CA PRO A 147 -3.06 4.53 -1.17
C PRO A 147 -1.61 4.73 -1.67
N PHE A 148 -0.59 4.48 -0.82
CA PHE A 148 0.81 4.70 -1.18
C PHE A 148 1.50 3.40 -1.60
N HIS A 149 2.48 3.53 -2.48
CA HIS A 149 3.16 2.39 -3.09
C HIS A 149 4.40 1.97 -2.30
N SER A 150 4.72 0.69 -2.39
CA SER A 150 6.02 0.09 -2.05
C SER A 150 6.16 -1.22 -2.82
N LYS A 151 7.30 -1.90 -2.75
CA LYS A 151 7.51 -3.15 -3.52
C LYS A 151 7.00 -4.39 -2.77
N ALA A 152 6.82 -4.31 -1.45
CA ALA A 152 6.35 -5.41 -0.61
C ALA A 152 5.82 -4.91 0.75
N VAL A 153 4.90 -5.67 1.37
CA VAL A 153 4.53 -5.43 2.78
C VAL A 153 5.58 -6.05 3.71
N THR A 154 6.47 -5.24 4.27
CA THR A 154 7.52 -5.70 5.20
C THR A 154 7.31 -5.29 6.67
N ALA A 155 6.16 -4.72 7.02
CA ALA A 155 5.85 -4.26 8.37
C ALA A 155 4.33 -4.30 8.60
N ALA A 156 3.91 -4.25 9.86
CA ALA A 156 2.50 -4.11 10.18
C ALA A 156 1.97 -2.74 9.74
N ILE A 157 0.70 -2.70 9.32
CA ILE A 157 -0.04 -1.47 9.10
C ILE A 157 -0.87 -1.23 10.36
N THR A 158 -0.50 -0.23 11.14
CA THR A 158 -1.09 0.08 12.45
C THR A 158 -1.37 1.57 12.55
N PRO A 159 -2.53 2.00 13.05
CA PRO A 159 -2.79 3.42 13.30
C PRO A 159 -1.64 4.06 14.08
N PRO A 160 -1.17 5.26 13.70
CA PRO A 160 -0.19 5.96 14.52
C PRO A 160 -0.80 6.22 15.91
N PRO A 161 0.02 6.21 16.98
CA PRO A 161 -0.46 6.49 18.32
C PRO A 161 -1.17 7.85 18.34
N THR A 162 -2.40 7.87 18.84
CA THR A 162 -3.10 9.13 19.10
C THR A 162 -2.40 9.80 20.27
N CYS A 163 -1.62 10.85 20.02
CA CYS A 163 -1.19 11.74 21.09
C CYS A 163 -2.44 12.46 21.63
N SER A 164 -3.10 11.87 22.62
CA SER A 164 -4.06 12.60 23.44
C SER A 164 -3.27 13.59 24.29
N PRO A 165 -3.55 14.90 24.23
CA PRO A 165 -2.99 15.84 25.19
C PRO A 165 -3.60 15.52 26.56
N GLY A 166 -2.93 14.66 27.34
CA GLY A 166 -3.36 14.35 28.71
C GLY A 166 -3.08 12.95 29.25
N SER A 167 -2.67 11.96 28.46
CA SER A 167 -2.35 10.62 29.02
C SER A 167 -0.86 10.45 29.26
N SER A 168 -0.36 11.00 30.37
CA SER A 168 0.86 10.48 30.98
C SER A 168 0.52 9.13 31.61
N SER A 169 0.62 8.04 30.85
CA SER A 169 0.65 6.70 31.43
C SER A 169 2.09 6.37 31.82
N ILE A 170 2.32 6.33 33.13
CA ILE A 170 3.49 5.72 33.75
C ILE A 170 3.57 4.25 33.27
N PRO A 171 4.74 3.72 32.86
CA PRO A 171 4.83 2.34 32.41
C PRO A 171 4.60 1.39 33.58
N SER A 172 3.50 0.62 33.53
CA SER A 172 3.31 -0.55 34.38
C SER A 172 4.10 -1.70 33.78
N ALA A 173 5.11 -2.17 34.53
CA ALA A 173 5.83 -3.38 34.22
C ALA A 173 4.89 -4.58 34.36
N SER A 174 4.47 -5.18 33.24
CA SER A 174 3.86 -6.51 33.24
C SER A 174 4.81 -7.52 32.64
N SER A 175 5.09 -8.51 33.48
CA SER A 175 6.08 -9.57 33.38
C SER A 175 6.02 -10.39 32.09
N ARG A 176 7.21 -10.77 31.62
CA ARG A 176 7.42 -11.88 30.70
C ARG A 176 6.79 -13.15 31.28
N LEU A 177 5.82 -13.73 30.58
CA LEU A 177 5.55 -15.16 30.67
C LEU A 177 6.30 -15.86 29.54
N HIS A 178 7.44 -16.44 29.92
CA HIS A 178 8.12 -17.46 29.14
C HIS A 178 7.19 -18.68 29.05
N LEU A 179 6.66 -18.96 27.85
CA LEU A 179 6.08 -20.26 27.56
C LEU A 179 7.14 -21.09 26.85
N SER A 180 7.74 -22.01 27.62
CA SER A 180 8.64 -23.04 27.15
C SER A 180 7.88 -24.01 26.25
N SER A 181 8.33 -24.20 25.01
CA SER A 181 7.89 -25.32 24.16
C SER A 181 8.68 -26.58 24.52
N PRO A 182 8.03 -27.76 24.61
CA PRO A 182 8.74 -29.02 24.80
C PRO A 182 9.38 -29.50 23.49
N SER A 183 10.58 -30.07 23.65
CA SER A 183 11.40 -30.69 22.62
C SER A 183 10.73 -31.91 21.97
N ALA A 184 10.78 -31.98 20.65
CA ALA A 184 10.67 -33.24 19.91
C ALA A 184 11.97 -33.48 19.14
N SER A 185 12.60 -34.62 19.42
CA SER A 185 13.78 -35.15 18.71
C SER A 185 13.47 -35.40 17.22
N PRO A 186 14.52 -35.47 16.37
CA PRO A 186 14.87 -36.79 15.85
C PRO A 186 16.38 -37.04 15.82
N GLY A 187 16.78 -38.23 16.25
CA GLY A 187 18.08 -38.80 15.92
C GLY A 187 17.94 -39.62 14.64
N PHE A 188 18.82 -39.38 13.68
CA PHE A 188 19.52 -40.38 12.85
C PHE A 188 20.51 -39.63 11.95
N GLY A 189 21.78 -40.01 12.02
CA GLY A 189 22.82 -39.72 11.04
C GLY A 189 23.90 -40.80 11.14
N PRO A 190 25.02 -40.73 10.40
CA PRO A 190 25.24 -40.36 9.00
C PRO A 190 25.98 -41.53 8.26
N PRO A 191 26.65 -41.33 7.10
CA PRO A 191 28.08 -40.94 7.17
C PRO A 191 28.64 -40.02 6.05
N HIS A 192 29.61 -39.19 6.47
CA HIS A 192 30.90 -38.77 5.84
C HIS A 192 30.94 -38.24 4.39
N ALA A 193 31.81 -37.30 3.97
CA ALA A 193 32.78 -36.34 4.55
C ALA A 193 33.32 -35.55 3.32
N SER A 194 33.58 -34.24 3.34
CA SER A 194 34.88 -33.60 3.69
C SER A 194 34.74 -32.11 3.26
N ASP A 195 34.81 -31.16 4.18
CA ASP A 195 35.98 -30.40 4.66
C ASP A 195 36.59 -29.39 3.67
N SER A 196 36.45 -28.10 3.98
CA SER A 196 37.58 -27.23 4.34
C SER A 196 37.11 -25.83 4.77
N ALA A 197 37.83 -25.27 5.74
CA ALA A 197 37.40 -24.23 6.67
C ALA A 197 37.92 -22.83 6.35
N THR A 198 37.32 -21.83 7.01
CA THR A 198 37.89 -20.64 7.71
C THR A 198 36.70 -19.68 7.92
N GLY A 199 36.33 -19.14 9.08
CA GLY A 199 37.03 -18.94 10.35
C GLY A 199 37.20 -17.44 10.58
N THR A 200 36.18 -16.71 11.08
CA THR A 200 36.40 -15.51 11.92
C THR A 200 35.18 -15.22 12.79
N ASN A 201 35.46 -15.02 14.06
CA ASN A 201 34.59 -14.77 15.20
C ASN A 201 34.76 -13.28 15.56
N CYS A 202 33.70 -12.49 15.71
CA CYS A 202 33.77 -11.16 16.32
C CYS A 202 32.47 -10.82 17.04
N GLN A 203 32.67 -10.21 18.20
CA GLN A 203 31.78 -10.11 19.34
C GLN A 203 30.69 -9.04 19.20
N SER A 204 29.68 -9.23 20.02
CA SER A 204 28.62 -8.27 20.35
C SER A 204 29.17 -6.96 20.91
N ILE A 205 28.64 -5.83 20.42
CA ILE A 205 28.60 -4.57 21.17
C ILE A 205 27.17 -4.04 21.07
N GLY A 206 26.49 -4.00 22.22
CA GLY A 206 25.15 -3.44 22.33
C GLY A 206 25.17 -1.94 22.08
N GLN A 207 24.32 -1.47 21.16
CA GLN A 207 23.97 -0.07 21.07
C GLN A 207 22.82 0.25 22.05
N PRO A 208 22.88 1.38 22.77
CA PRO A 208 21.73 1.84 23.55
C PRO A 208 20.61 2.29 22.60
N PRO A 209 19.34 2.17 23.01
CA PRO A 209 18.22 2.63 22.20
C PRO A 209 18.28 4.15 22.00
N ALA A 210 18.02 4.58 20.76
CA ALA A 210 17.90 5.98 20.39
C ALA A 210 16.77 6.67 21.20
N ALA A 211 17.04 7.90 21.65
CA ALA A 211 16.09 8.73 22.37
C ALA A 211 14.81 8.96 21.55
N GLN A 212 13.66 8.79 22.20
CA GLN A 212 12.36 9.17 21.64
C GLN A 212 12.25 10.70 21.57
N PRO A 213 11.60 11.26 20.52
CA PRO A 213 11.36 12.69 20.44
C PRO A 213 10.40 13.11 21.56
N THR A 214 10.83 14.05 22.40
CA THR A 214 9.99 14.69 23.40
C THR A 214 9.14 15.77 22.73
N CYS A 215 7.83 15.77 22.97
CA CYS A 215 6.97 16.90 22.65
C CYS A 215 7.27 18.04 23.64
N SER A 216 7.89 19.12 23.17
CA SER A 216 8.00 20.38 23.92
C SER A 216 6.60 21.01 24.07
N ARG A 217 6.33 21.55 25.26
CA ARG A 217 5.10 22.26 25.62
C ARG A 217 4.94 23.58 24.87
#